data_AF-A0A157PTZ0-F1
#
_entry.id   AF-A0A157PTZ0-F1
#
_cell.length_a   1.000
_cell.length_b   1.000
_cell.length_c   1.000
_cell.angle_alpha   90.00
_cell.angle_beta   90.00
_cell.angle_gamma   90.00
#
_symmetry.space_group_name_H-M   'P 1'
#
loop_
_entity.id
_entity.type
_entity.pdbx_description
1 polymer ?
#
loop_
_entity_poly.entity_id
_entity_poly.type
_entity_poly.pdbx_seq_one_letter_code
_entity_poly.pdbx_strand_id
1 'polypeptide(L)'
;MGVKIEESLAMDDSCQVKFWARGHIPWGGFIEALERHIDESGRDIPHWVVVQAPVCQLYQRSVPYRGSTVGDTQFVHHDKPSRGAYPVTVMEFWFPLHAHRPRAAQQGEGGGV
;
A
#
# COMPACT_ATOMS: atom_id res chain seq x y z
N MET A 1 -8.38 15.89 7.96
CA MET A 1 -7.09 15.28 7.57
C MET A 1 -7.40 13.91 7.01
N GLY A 2 -7.19 13.69 5.70
CA GLY A 2 -7.45 12.40 5.08
C GLY A 2 -6.36 11.37 5.40
N VAL A 3 -6.72 10.09 5.37
CA VAL A 3 -5.76 8.98 5.44
C VAL A 3 -4.92 8.99 4.16
N LYS A 4 -3.60 9.03 4.29
CA LYS A 4 -2.67 8.94 3.15
C LYS A 4 -2.18 7.51 3.02
N ILE A 5 -2.36 6.93 1.84
CA ILE A 5 -1.82 5.62 1.47
C ILE A 5 -0.38 5.78 0.98
N GLU A 6 0.48 4.88 1.44
CA GLU A 6 1.87 4.74 1.03
C GLU A 6 2.08 3.34 0.42
N GLU A 7 3.05 3.24 -0.48
CA GLU A 7 3.38 2.00 -1.19
C GLU A 7 4.76 1.50 -0.74
N SER A 8 4.90 0.18 -0.59
CA SER A 8 6.19 -0.50 -0.46
C SER A 8 6.32 -1.52 -1.56
N LEU A 9 7.44 -1.47 -2.27
CA LEU A 9 7.76 -2.45 -3.31
C LEU A 9 8.40 -3.67 -2.67
N ALA A 10 8.12 -4.85 -3.23
CA ALA A 10 8.87 -6.04 -2.87
C ALA A 10 10.35 -5.83 -3.22
N MET A 11 11.24 -6.28 -2.34
CA MET A 11 12.69 -6.18 -2.52
C MET A 11 13.26 -7.34 -3.38
N ASP A 12 12.38 -8.12 -3.99
CA ASP A 12 12.69 -9.23 -4.89
C ASP A 12 12.11 -8.98 -6.30
N ASP A 13 12.32 -9.90 -7.22
CA ASP A 13 11.86 -9.78 -8.61
C ASP A 13 10.36 -10.09 -8.79
N SER A 14 9.59 -10.21 -7.71
CA SER A 14 8.15 -10.55 -7.79
C SER A 14 7.29 -9.44 -8.40
N CYS A 15 7.82 -8.22 -8.49
CA CYS A 15 7.10 -7.03 -8.96
C CYS A 15 5.78 -6.83 -8.24
N GLN A 16 5.83 -6.84 -6.91
CA GLN A 16 4.67 -6.67 -6.06
C GLN A 16 4.71 -5.35 -5.28
N VAL A 17 3.53 -4.84 -4.94
CA VAL A 17 3.32 -3.65 -4.12
C VAL A 17 2.45 -3.97 -2.92
N LYS A 18 2.80 -3.40 -1.78
CA LYS A 18 2.04 -3.46 -0.53
C LYS A 18 1.62 -2.07 -0.11
N PHE A 19 0.35 -1.93 0.25
CA PHE A 19 -0.24 -0.66 0.69
C PHE A 19 -0.27 -0.56 2.21
N TRP A 20 0.02 0.62 2.72
CA TRP A 20 -0.05 0.90 4.15
C TRP A 20 -0.34 2.38 4.40
N ALA A 21 -0.67 2.73 5.64
CA ALA A 21 -0.85 4.10 6.07
C ALA A 21 -0.28 4.29 7.47
N ARG A 22 0.17 5.51 7.77
CA ARG A 22 0.66 5.86 9.11
C ARG A 22 -0.51 5.98 10.08
N GLY A 23 -0.36 5.38 11.25
CA GLY A 23 -1.36 5.32 12.32
C GLY A 23 -2.14 4.01 12.35
N HIS A 24 -2.79 3.74 13.48
CA HIS A 24 -3.78 2.66 13.62
C HIS A 24 -5.14 3.21 13.21
N ILE A 25 -5.52 2.91 11.98
CA ILE A 25 -6.69 3.44 11.31
C ILE A 25 -7.80 2.38 11.36
N PRO A 26 -9.06 2.76 11.67
CA PRO A 26 -10.19 1.83 11.56
C PRO A 26 -10.30 1.26 10.14
N TRP A 27 -10.61 -0.03 10.03
CA TRP A 27 -10.65 -0.74 8.75
C TRP A 27 -11.38 0.03 7.65
N GLY A 28 -12.60 0.51 7.90
CA GLY A 28 -13.40 1.21 6.87
C GLY A 28 -12.74 2.49 6.35
N GLY A 29 -12.08 3.25 7.22
CA GLY A 29 -11.36 4.46 6.81
C GLY A 29 -10.07 4.17 6.04
N PHE A 30 -9.43 3.02 6.31
CA PHE A 30 -8.28 2.57 5.54
C PHE A 30 -8.69 2.08 4.14
N ILE A 31 -9.75 1.27 4.05
CA ILE A 31 -10.27 0.77 2.77
C ILE A 31 -10.73 1.91 1.88
N GLU A 32 -11.51 2.86 2.39
CA GLU A 32 -11.98 4.01 1.59
C GLU A 32 -10.80 4.82 1.01
N ALA A 33 -9.74 5.01 1.80
CA ALA A 33 -8.53 5.69 1.33
C ALA A 33 -7.74 4.88 0.31
N LEU A 34 -7.68 3.55 0.48
CA LEU A 34 -7.02 2.64 -0.44
C LEU A 34 -7.73 2.58 -1.79
N GLU A 35 -9.05 2.51 -1.81
CA GLU A 35 -9.84 2.49 -3.05
C GLU A 35 -9.63 3.76 -3.85
N ARG A 36 -9.74 4.92 -3.19
CA ARG A 36 -9.43 6.22 -3.80
C ARG A 36 -8.01 6.26 -4.36
N HIS A 37 -7.01 5.77 -3.63
CA HIS A 37 -5.62 5.71 -4.10
C HIS A 37 -5.46 4.78 -5.32
N ILE A 38 -6.13 3.63 -5.33
CA ILE A 38 -6.13 2.68 -6.45
C ILE A 38 -6.74 3.32 -7.70
N ASP A 39 -7.88 4.00 -7.55
CA ASP A 39 -8.56 4.69 -8.65
C ASP A 39 -7.68 5.83 -9.21
N GLU A 40 -7.13 6.68 -8.35
CA GLU A 40 -6.23 7.78 -8.74
C GLU A 40 -4.95 7.28 -9.43
N SER A 41 -4.43 6.13 -9.00
CA SER A 41 -3.25 5.50 -9.62
C SER A 41 -3.56 4.75 -10.93
N GLY A 42 -4.84 4.64 -11.31
CA GLY A 42 -5.28 3.94 -12.51
C GLY A 42 -5.03 2.43 -12.48
N ARG A 43 -4.88 1.85 -11.28
CA ARG A 43 -4.70 0.41 -11.07
C ARG A 43 -6.02 -0.35 -11.28
N ASP A 44 -5.93 -1.55 -11.82
CA ASP A 44 -7.05 -2.46 -12.03
C ASP A 44 -7.09 -3.53 -10.94
N ILE A 45 -7.32 -3.08 -9.71
CA ILE A 45 -7.51 -3.95 -8.55
C ILE A 45 -9.00 -3.95 -8.21
N PRO A 46 -9.70 -5.08 -8.37
CA PRO A 46 -11.13 -5.13 -8.11
C PRO A 46 -11.45 -4.83 -6.64
N HIS A 47 -12.51 -4.06 -6.39
CA HIS A 47 -13.03 -3.72 -5.05
C HIS A 47 -13.14 -4.95 -4.13
N TRP A 48 -13.67 -6.06 -4.64
CA TRP A 48 -13.86 -7.29 -3.85
C TRP A 48 -12.55 -7.87 -3.33
N VAL A 49 -11.42 -7.66 -4.04
CA VAL A 49 -10.08 -8.07 -3.58
C VAL A 49 -9.64 -7.15 -2.43
N VAL A 50 -9.88 -5.84 -2.56
CA VAL A 50 -9.49 -4.83 -1.57
C VAL A 50 -10.20 -5.06 -0.22
N VAL A 51 -11.52 -5.28 -0.24
CA VAL A 51 -12.32 -5.44 1.00
C VAL A 51 -12.14 -6.79 1.70
N GLN A 52 -11.68 -7.82 0.99
CA GLN A 52 -11.42 -9.14 1.59
C GLN A 52 -10.00 -9.29 2.13
N ALA A 53 -9.08 -8.42 1.67
CA ALA A 53 -7.69 -8.51 2.07
C ALA A 53 -7.52 -8.17 3.56
N PRO A 54 -6.80 -9.01 4.34
CA PRO A 54 -6.59 -8.74 5.76
C PRO A 54 -5.82 -7.45 5.99
N VAL A 55 -6.22 -6.72 7.02
CA VAL A 55 -5.58 -5.46 7.44
C VAL A 55 -5.03 -5.63 8.85
N CYS A 56 -3.76 -5.32 9.02
CA CYS A 56 -3.06 -5.42 10.30
C CYS A 56 -2.67 -4.06 10.84
N GLN A 57 -2.81 -3.89 12.16
CA GLN A 57 -2.32 -2.73 12.88
C GLN A 57 -1.01 -3.10 13.57
N LEU A 58 0.09 -2.55 13.08
CA LEU A 58 1.45 -2.94 13.47
C LEU A 58 2.26 -1.69 13.88
N TYR A 59 3.51 -1.91 14.28
CA TYR A 59 4.50 -0.85 14.47
C TYR A 59 5.63 -1.04 13.46
N GLN A 60 5.91 -0.02 12.66
CA GLN A 60 6.91 -0.04 11.59
C GLN A 60 8.12 0.81 11.94
N ARG A 61 9.33 0.33 11.62
CA ARG A 61 10.54 1.16 11.59
C ARG A 61 11.36 0.88 10.33
N SER A 62 12.09 1.89 9.87
CA SER A 62 13.10 1.73 8.81
C SER A 62 14.42 1.25 9.43
N VAL A 63 15.06 0.26 8.81
CA VAL A 63 16.38 -0.26 9.17
C VAL A 63 17.23 -0.47 7.92
N PRO A 64 18.56 -0.46 8.02
CA PRO A 64 19.43 -0.83 6.89
C PRO A 64 19.14 -2.25 6.39
N TYR A 65 19.08 -2.42 5.08
CA TYR A 65 19.03 -3.72 4.42
C TYR A 65 20.45 -4.25 4.22
N ARG A 66 20.82 -5.25 5.03
CA ARG A 66 22.19 -5.80 5.05
C ARG A 66 22.59 -6.57 3.79
N GLY A 67 21.63 -6.90 2.91
CA GLY A 67 21.88 -7.51 1.61
C GLY A 67 22.16 -6.50 0.49
N SER A 68 22.06 -5.20 0.75
CA SER A 68 22.29 -4.16 -0.25
C SER A 68 23.77 -3.77 -0.34
N THR A 69 24.25 -3.58 -1.57
CA THR A 69 25.57 -2.99 -1.87
C THR A 69 25.53 -1.46 -1.93
N VAL A 70 24.33 -0.86 -1.96
CA VAL A 70 24.11 0.59 -2.16
C VAL A 70 23.45 1.30 -0.96
N GLY A 71 23.32 0.60 0.17
CA GLY A 71 22.84 1.21 1.42
C GLY A 71 21.31 1.32 1.52
N ASP A 72 20.58 0.39 0.90
CA ASP A 72 19.12 0.40 0.95
C ASP A 72 18.59 0.26 2.38
N THR A 73 17.36 0.73 2.59
CA THR A 73 16.63 0.53 3.84
C THR A 73 15.39 -0.29 3.59
N GLN A 74 14.97 -1.04 4.61
CA GLN A 74 13.76 -1.84 4.60
C GLN A 74 12.89 -1.49 5.81
N PHE A 75 11.59 -1.71 5.67
CA PHE A 75 10.67 -1.64 6.80
C PHE A 75 10.60 -2.98 7.54
N VAL A 76 10.60 -2.90 8.87
CA VAL A 76 10.37 -4.06 9.74
C VAL A 76 9.15 -3.77 10.59
N HIS A 77 8.24 -4.75 10.66
CA HIS A 77 7.03 -4.70 11.46
C HIS A 77 7.21 -5.39 12.82
N HIS A 78 6.50 -4.87 13.82
CA HIS A 78 6.46 -5.37 15.19
C HIS A 78 5.01 -5.34 15.69
N ASP A 79 4.62 -6.36 16.45
CA ASP A 79 3.26 -6.43 17.05
C ASP A 79 3.09 -5.47 18.23
N LYS A 80 4.20 -4.96 18.78
CA LYS A 80 4.22 -4.10 19.97
C LYS A 80 5.04 -2.83 19.70
N PRO A 81 4.75 -1.72 20.42
CA PRO A 81 5.59 -0.54 20.37
C PRO A 81 7.05 -0.88 20.64
N SER A 82 7.95 -0.38 19.81
CA SER A 82 9.40 -0.56 19.99
C SER A 82 10.14 0.73 19.67
N ARG A 83 11.39 0.84 20.13
CA ARG A 83 12.18 2.07 19.96
C ARG A 83 12.33 2.41 18.48
N GLY A 84 11.88 3.62 18.12
CA GLY A 84 11.92 4.15 16.76
C GLY A 84 10.86 3.60 15.81
N ALA A 85 9.96 2.72 16.28
CA ALA A 85 8.83 2.25 15.51
C ALA A 85 7.61 3.15 15.72
N TYR A 86 6.83 3.34 14.66
CA TYR A 86 5.61 4.14 14.66
C TYR A 86 4.41 3.28 14.24
N PRO A 87 3.20 3.58 14.73
CA PRO A 87 2.01 2.80 14.39
C PRO A 87 1.72 2.92 12.89
N VAL A 88 1.30 1.81 12.29
CA VAL A 88 0.89 1.72 10.89
C VAL A 88 -0.29 0.77 10.75
N THR A 89 -1.09 0.99 9.71
CA THR A 89 -2.12 0.08 9.24
C THR A 89 -1.66 -0.45 7.89
N VAL A 90 -1.52 -1.76 7.77
CA VAL A 90 -0.87 -2.41 6.63
C VAL A 90 -1.83 -3.41 6.01
N MET A 91 -1.94 -3.40 4.69
CA MET A 91 -2.60 -4.47 3.95
C MET A 91 -1.67 -5.68 3.92
N GLU A 92 -2.10 -6.82 4.44
CA GLU A 92 -1.24 -8.01 4.53
C GLU A 92 -0.92 -8.59 3.14
N PHE A 93 -1.84 -8.40 2.20
CA PHE A 93 -1.73 -8.88 0.84
C PHE A 93 -0.77 -8.04 -0.01
N TRP A 94 -0.03 -8.72 -0.88
CA TRP A 94 0.82 -8.11 -1.90
C TRP A 94 0.09 -8.13 -3.24
N PHE A 95 -0.01 -6.96 -3.89
CA PHE A 95 -0.69 -6.81 -5.17
C PHE A 95 0.31 -6.78 -6.32
N PRO A 96 -0.06 -7.23 -7.53
CA PRO A 96 0.78 -7.07 -8.71
C PRO A 96 1.04 -5.59 -9.00
N LEU A 97 2.31 -5.21 -9.18
CA LEU A 97 2.71 -3.83 -9.44
C LEU A 97 2.14 -3.28 -10.75
N HIS A 98 1.93 -4.14 -11.75
CA HIS A 98 1.53 -3.75 -13.12
C HIS A 98 0.05 -4.01 -13.44
N ALA A 99 -0.78 -4.31 -12.44
CA ALA A 99 -2.22 -4.40 -12.63
C ALA A 99 -2.80 -3.00 -12.89
N HIS A 100 -2.68 -2.51 -14.12
CA HIS A 100 -3.21 -1.22 -14.57
C HIS A 100 -4.38 -1.39 -15.51
N ARG A 101 -5.34 -0.47 -15.44
CA ARG A 101 -6.46 -0.44 -16.37
C ARG A 101 -5.95 -0.23 -17.80
N PRO A 102 -6.58 -0.85 -18.81
CA PRO A 102 -6.27 -0.56 -20.20
C PRO A 102 -6.37 0.95 -20.48
N ARG A 103 -5.45 1.50 -21.28
CA ARG A 103 -5.39 2.93 -21.61
C ARG A 103 -6.71 3.51 -22.15
N ALA A 104 -7.50 2.70 -22.85
CA ALA A 104 -8.82 3.09 -23.35
C ALA A 104 -9.86 3.31 -22.23
N ALA A 105 -9.75 2.60 -21.11
CA ALA A 105 -10.63 2.76 -19.94
C ALA A 105 -10.22 3.95 -19.05
N GLN A 106 -8.98 4.42 -19.16
CA GLN A 106 -8.47 5.58 -18.41
C GLN A 106 -8.88 6.93 -19.03
N GLN A 107 -9.31 6.96 -20.30
CA GLN A 107 -9.71 8.18 -21.01
C GLN A 107 -11.23 8.43 -20.99
N GLY A 108 -12.01 7.57 -20.33
CA GLY A 108 -13.48 7.60 -20.35
C GLY A 108 -14.15 8.67 -19.48
N GLU A 109 -13.42 9.39 -18.62
CA GLU A 109 -13.99 10.45 -17.75
C GLU A 109 -13.83 11.88 -18.31
N GLY A 110 -13.46 12.04 -19.59
CA GLY A 110 -13.19 13.36 -20.18
C GLY A 110 -13.85 13.63 -21.54
N GLY A 111 -15.05 13.10 -21.82
CA GLY A 111 -15.69 13.27 -23.13
C GLY A 111 -17.20 13.51 -23.10
N GLY A 112 -17.60 14.79 -23.17
CA GLY A 112 -18.97 15.24 -23.52
C GLY A 112 -19.21 16.62 -22.89
N VAL A 113 -19.42 17.73 -23.60
CA VAL A 113 -19.95 18.00 -24.95
C VAL A 113 -19.20 19.19 -25.54
#